data_AF-A0A661H798-F1
#
_entry.id   AF-A0A661H798-F1
#
_cell.length_a   1.000
_cell.length_b   1.000
_cell.length_c   1.000
_cell.angle_alpha   90.00
_cell.angle_beta   90.00
_cell.angle_gamma   90.00
#
_symmetry.space_group_name_H-M   'P 1'
#
loop_
_entity.id
_entity.type
_entity.pdbx_description
1 polymer ?
#
loop_
_entity_poly.entity_id
_entity_poly.type
_entity_poly.pdbx_seq_one_letter_code
_entity_poly.pdbx_strand_id
1 'polypeptide(L)'
;MNIKTRFGTASVLVLALAGGSVLADAGSSGAVRVEHDLLGEKAVPASAYYGIQTARAMENFQISGRTLSDYPEFIIGYAQVKMAAAMANTDVGKMDKSVRDAIIKAGDAIIAGKYHDQFPVDPYQGGAGTSTNMNTNEVMANVALVLTGHKLGDYDVIEPHG
;
A
#
# COMPACT_ATOMS: atom_id res chain seq x y z
N MET A 1 71.07 33.95 17.61
CA MET A 1 70.98 35.09 18.56
C MET A 1 69.55 35.16 19.08
N ASN A 2 69.36 34.84 20.37
CA ASN A 2 68.19 34.93 21.28
C ASN A 2 66.77 35.17 20.72
N ILE A 3 65.85 34.21 20.84
CA ILE A 3 64.99 33.90 22.02
C ILE A 3 63.98 35.01 22.35
N LYS A 4 62.68 34.71 22.16
CA LYS A 4 61.63 34.94 23.18
C LYS A 4 60.42 34.03 22.93
N THR A 5 60.28 33.09 23.84
CA THR A 5 59.17 32.18 24.15
C THR A 5 57.98 32.93 24.75
N ARG A 6 56.74 32.54 24.43
CA ARG A 6 55.62 32.49 25.41
C ARG A 6 54.67 31.33 25.10
N PHE A 7 54.52 30.49 26.12
CA PHE A 7 53.55 29.41 26.28
C PHE A 7 52.13 29.97 26.54
N GLY A 8 51.10 29.21 26.16
CA GLY A 8 49.71 29.49 26.50
C GLY A 8 48.76 28.34 26.16
N THR A 9 48.62 27.41 27.11
CA THR A 9 47.50 26.48 27.36
C THR A 9 47.10 25.45 26.30
N ALA A 10 47.39 24.19 26.64
CA ALA A 10 46.75 23.00 26.13
C ALA A 10 45.34 22.83 26.70
N SER A 11 44.40 22.40 25.85
CA SER A 11 43.28 21.55 26.24
C SER A 11 43.13 20.45 25.18
N VAL A 12 43.57 19.26 25.55
CA VAL A 12 43.29 17.98 24.90
C VAL A 12 42.07 17.39 25.60
N LEU A 13 41.00 17.02 24.88
CA LEU A 13 40.38 15.68 25.02
C LEU A 13 39.26 15.39 23.99
N VAL A 14 39.53 14.35 23.17
CA VAL A 14 38.67 13.18 22.81
C VAL A 14 37.28 13.46 22.22
N LEU A 15 37.11 13.31 20.89
CA LEU A 15 36.78 12.08 20.14
C LEU A 15 35.34 11.56 20.38
N ALA A 16 34.49 11.70 19.36
CA ALA A 16 33.41 10.76 19.09
C ALA A 16 33.33 10.54 17.57
N LEU A 17 33.76 9.35 17.14
CA LEU A 17 33.47 8.77 15.85
C LEU A 17 32.11 8.06 15.93
N ALA A 18 31.16 8.48 15.12
CA ALA A 18 30.06 7.68 14.58
C ALA A 18 29.51 8.52 13.42
N GLY A 19 29.80 8.18 12.17
CA GLY A 19 29.17 7.05 11.51
C GLY A 19 28.14 7.65 10.55
N GLY A 20 28.54 7.85 9.30
CA GLY A 20 27.61 8.28 8.27
C GLY A 20 26.62 7.17 7.97
N SER A 21 25.37 7.53 7.72
CA SER A 21 24.50 6.83 6.76
C SER A 21 23.21 7.62 6.58
N VAL A 22 23.07 8.13 5.35
CA VAL A 22 21.84 8.25 4.55
C VAL A 22 20.58 8.86 5.17
N LEU A 23 20.18 9.96 4.54
CA LEU A 23 18.81 10.44 4.42
C LEU A 23 17.82 9.28 4.30
N ALA A 24 16.84 9.20 5.21
CA ALA A 24 15.59 8.48 5.00
C ALA A 24 14.46 9.52 4.90
N ASP A 25 14.33 9.98 3.66
CA ASP A 25 13.24 10.63 2.95
C ASP A 25 11.95 11.00 3.71
N ALA A 26 11.71 12.30 3.79
CA ALA A 26 10.37 12.87 3.89
C ALA A 26 9.71 12.82 2.50
N GLY A 27 9.29 11.64 2.04
CA GLY A 27 8.60 11.46 0.74
C GLY A 27 7.14 11.06 0.95
N SER A 28 6.10 11.77 0.49
CA SER A 28 5.98 12.95 -0.35
C SER A 28 4.85 13.82 0.21
N SER A 29 4.94 15.14 0.09
CA SER A 29 3.78 16.05 0.28
C SER A 29 2.83 15.94 -0.93
N GLY A 30 2.40 14.73 -1.24
CA GLY A 30 1.46 14.41 -2.31
C GLY A 30 0.02 14.66 -1.89
N ALA A 31 -0.85 14.91 -2.85
CA ALA A 31 -2.29 14.99 -2.60
C ALA A 31 -2.76 13.71 -1.90
N VAL A 32 -3.69 13.86 -0.94
CA VAL A 32 -4.31 12.75 -0.21
C VAL A 32 -5.82 12.75 -0.46
N ARG A 33 -6.43 11.57 -0.35
CA ARG A 33 -7.88 11.41 -0.20
C ARG A 33 -8.18 10.88 1.21
N VAL A 34 -9.28 11.30 1.80
CA VAL A 34 -9.73 10.79 3.10
C VAL A 34 -10.73 9.68 2.85
N GLU A 35 -10.49 8.52 3.45
CA GLU A 35 -11.41 7.38 3.46
C GLU A 35 -11.89 7.12 4.88
N HIS A 36 -13.00 6.38 5.02
CA HIS A 36 -13.61 6.05 6.30
C HIS A 36 -13.86 4.54 6.39
N ASP A 37 -13.48 3.93 7.51
CA ASP A 37 -13.80 2.54 7.86
C ASP A 37 -14.36 2.47 9.29
N LEU A 38 -14.53 1.26 9.83
CA LEU A 38 -15.05 1.05 11.19
C LEU A 38 -14.19 1.69 12.30
N LEU A 39 -12.92 1.98 12.03
CA LEU A 39 -12.00 2.61 12.99
C LEU A 39 -11.92 4.13 12.79
N GLY A 40 -12.74 4.69 11.90
CA GLY A 40 -12.84 6.12 11.59
C GLY A 40 -12.11 6.50 10.31
N GLU A 41 -11.77 7.78 10.19
CA GLU A 41 -11.18 8.34 8.99
C GLU A 41 -9.66 8.14 8.92
N LYS A 42 -9.12 8.08 7.70
CA LYS A 42 -7.68 8.08 7.44
C LYS A 42 -7.36 8.71 6.09
N ALA A 43 -6.25 9.44 6.04
CA ALA A 43 -5.68 9.92 4.79
C ALA A 43 -4.92 8.79 4.07
N VAL A 44 -5.21 8.61 2.80
CA VAL A 44 -4.55 7.67 1.87
C VAL A 44 -3.99 8.50 0.70
N PRO A 45 -2.81 8.19 0.14
CA PRO A 45 -2.29 8.92 -1.02
C PRO A 45 -3.32 8.97 -2.15
N ALA A 46 -3.56 10.13 -2.76
CA ALA A 46 -4.62 10.31 -3.75
C ALA A 46 -4.41 9.44 -5.00
N SER A 47 -3.18 9.01 -5.28
CA SER A 47 -2.81 8.14 -6.40
C SER A 47 -2.80 6.65 -6.07
N ALA A 48 -2.95 6.25 -4.80
CA ALA A 48 -2.90 4.85 -4.41
C ALA A 48 -4.18 4.10 -4.81
N TYR A 49 -4.05 2.89 -5.35
CA TYR A 49 -5.19 2.02 -5.64
C TYR A 49 -5.60 1.19 -4.43
N TYR A 50 -4.73 1.01 -3.45
CA TYR A 50 -5.13 0.47 -2.15
C TYR A 50 -5.90 1.52 -1.33
N GLY A 51 -6.66 1.07 -0.33
CA GLY A 51 -7.51 1.91 0.50
C GLY A 51 -7.08 1.96 1.96
N ILE A 52 -8.00 2.42 2.81
CA ILE A 52 -7.79 2.64 4.23
C ILE A 52 -7.38 1.40 5.00
N GLN A 53 -7.94 0.23 4.70
CA GLN A 53 -7.63 -1.00 5.47
C GLN A 53 -6.24 -1.49 5.13
N THR A 54 -5.82 -1.37 3.88
CA THR A 54 -4.42 -1.60 3.49
C THR A 54 -3.47 -0.62 4.17
N ALA A 55 -3.82 0.67 4.19
CA ALA A 55 -2.99 1.68 4.85
C ALA A 55 -2.81 1.38 6.34
N ARG A 56 -3.86 0.91 7.02
CA ARG A 56 -3.76 0.45 8.43
C ARG A 56 -2.92 -0.81 8.56
N ALA A 57 -3.03 -1.77 7.63
CA ALA A 57 -2.22 -2.98 7.65
C ALA A 57 -0.72 -2.68 7.52
N MET A 58 -0.34 -1.73 6.66
CA MET A 58 1.06 -1.28 6.53
C MET A 58 1.62 -0.65 7.81
N GLU A 59 0.78 0.03 8.60
CA GLU A 59 1.18 0.59 9.88
C GLU A 59 1.27 -0.48 10.98
N ASN A 60 0.38 -1.48 10.92
CA ASN A 60 0.31 -2.54 11.92
C ASN A 60 1.39 -3.62 11.72
N PHE A 61 1.84 -3.87 10.48
CA PHE A 61 2.72 -4.99 10.14
C PHE A 61 3.94 -4.52 9.35
N GLN A 62 5.07 -4.43 10.05
CA GLN A 62 6.39 -4.06 9.51
C GLN A 62 7.43 -5.05 10.03
N ILE A 63 7.27 -6.32 9.67
CA ILE A 63 7.96 -7.44 10.34
C ILE A 63 9.18 -7.88 9.54
N SER A 64 9.00 -8.16 8.26
CA SER A 64 10.03 -8.76 7.40
C SER A 64 10.76 -7.75 6.52
N GLY A 65 10.16 -6.58 6.31
CA GLY A 65 10.62 -5.62 5.30
C GLY A 65 10.38 -6.09 3.86
N ARG A 66 9.58 -7.16 3.66
CA ARG A 66 9.07 -7.62 2.37
C ARG A 66 7.61 -7.20 2.22
N THR A 67 7.15 -7.15 0.99
CA THR A 67 5.75 -6.85 0.65
C THR A 67 5.15 -7.96 -0.19
N LEU A 68 3.82 -8.01 -0.29
CA LEU A 68 3.15 -8.92 -1.23
C LEU A 68 3.55 -8.66 -2.68
N SER A 69 3.97 -7.43 -3.03
CA SER A 69 4.55 -7.10 -4.34
C SER A 69 5.79 -7.93 -4.70
N ASP A 70 6.52 -8.46 -3.70
CA ASP A 70 7.64 -9.38 -3.93
C ASP A 70 7.19 -10.79 -4.37
N TYR A 71 5.89 -11.09 -4.30
CA TYR A 71 5.30 -12.40 -4.58
C TYR A 71 4.13 -12.32 -5.59
N PRO A 72 4.40 -11.99 -6.88
CA PRO A 72 3.37 -11.79 -7.91
C PRO A 72 2.35 -12.92 -8.05
N GLU A 73 2.79 -14.18 -7.95
CA GLU A 73 1.91 -15.35 -8.05
C GLU A 73 0.81 -15.36 -6.98
N PHE A 74 1.09 -14.81 -5.80
CA PHE A 74 0.12 -14.72 -4.72
C PHE A 74 -0.96 -13.67 -5.03
N ILE A 75 -0.54 -12.53 -5.58
CA ILE A 75 -1.44 -11.47 -6.05
C ILE A 75 -2.35 -11.99 -7.17
N ILE A 76 -1.76 -12.70 -8.14
CA ILE A 76 -2.48 -13.31 -9.28
C ILE A 76 -3.53 -14.29 -8.76
N GLY A 77 -3.16 -15.18 -7.83
CA GLY A 77 -4.10 -16.13 -7.24
C GLY A 77 -5.28 -15.46 -6.54
N TYR A 78 -5.03 -14.39 -5.77
CA TYR A 78 -6.09 -13.61 -5.14
C TYR A 78 -7.02 -12.94 -6.15
N ALA A 79 -6.47 -12.34 -7.22
CA ALA A 79 -7.27 -11.75 -8.28
C ALA A 79 -8.19 -12.80 -8.95
N GLN A 80 -7.67 -13.99 -9.25
CA GLN A 80 -8.45 -15.09 -9.83
C GLN A 80 -9.60 -15.52 -8.91
N VAL A 81 -9.35 -15.66 -7.61
CA VAL A 81 -10.40 -16.02 -6.63
C VAL A 81 -11.50 -14.95 -6.60
N LYS A 82 -11.13 -13.66 -6.66
CA LYS A 82 -12.09 -12.56 -6.66
C LYS A 82 -12.91 -12.48 -7.94
N MET A 83 -12.29 -12.74 -9.09
CA MET A 83 -13.00 -12.85 -10.37
C MET A 83 -14.03 -13.98 -10.34
N ALA A 84 -13.64 -15.17 -9.84
CA ALA A 84 -14.55 -16.30 -9.71
C ALA A 84 -15.72 -15.99 -8.75
N ALA A 85 -15.45 -15.32 -7.63
CA ALA A 85 -16.47 -14.89 -6.68
C ALA A 85 -17.45 -13.89 -7.31
N ALA A 86 -16.96 -12.89 -8.06
CA ALA A 86 -17.80 -11.93 -8.76
C ALA A 86 -18.73 -12.62 -9.78
N MET A 87 -18.21 -13.57 -10.55
CA MET A 87 -19.00 -14.38 -11.48
C MET A 87 -20.11 -15.15 -10.76
N ALA A 88 -19.76 -15.89 -9.69
CA ALA A 88 -20.72 -16.66 -8.92
C ALA A 88 -21.78 -15.77 -8.25
N ASN A 89 -21.39 -14.61 -7.70
CA ASN A 89 -22.32 -13.66 -7.09
C ASN A 89 -23.31 -13.10 -8.12
N THR A 90 -22.87 -12.82 -9.35
CA THR A 90 -23.78 -12.42 -10.42
C THR A 90 -24.75 -13.53 -10.81
N ASP A 91 -24.30 -14.78 -10.86
CA ASP A 91 -25.16 -15.92 -11.23
C ASP A 91 -26.32 -16.13 -10.23
N VAL A 92 -26.10 -15.80 -8.95
CA VAL A 92 -27.15 -15.85 -7.91
C VAL A 92 -27.85 -14.51 -7.67
N GLY A 93 -27.63 -13.50 -8.53
CA GLY A 93 -28.28 -12.19 -8.46
C GLY A 93 -27.84 -11.30 -7.30
N LYS A 94 -26.64 -11.55 -6.75
CA LYS A 94 -26.03 -10.75 -5.67
C LYS A 94 -25.13 -9.61 -6.16
N MET A 95 -24.80 -9.59 -7.46
CA MET A 95 -23.96 -8.56 -8.07
C MET A 95 -24.45 -8.24 -9.47
N ASP A 96 -24.52 -6.94 -9.79
CA ASP A 96 -24.86 -6.46 -11.11
C ASP A 96 -23.81 -6.86 -12.16
N LYS A 97 -24.28 -7.20 -13.37
CA LYS A 97 -23.40 -7.63 -14.46
C LYS A 97 -22.34 -6.57 -14.83
N SER A 98 -22.69 -5.29 -14.75
CA SER A 98 -21.77 -4.18 -15.01
C SER A 98 -20.62 -4.12 -14.01
N VAL A 99 -20.92 -4.31 -12.72
CA VAL A 99 -19.90 -4.35 -11.64
C VAL A 99 -19.00 -5.57 -11.84
N ARG A 100 -19.59 -6.75 -12.06
CA ARG A 100 -18.83 -7.96 -12.40
C ARG A 100 -17.88 -7.71 -13.56
N ASP A 101 -18.36 -7.16 -14.67
CA ASP A 101 -17.54 -6.93 -15.87
C ASP A 101 -16.39 -5.95 -15.60
N ALA A 102 -16.59 -4.96 -14.73
CA ALA A 102 -15.54 -4.06 -14.29
C ALA A 102 -14.49 -4.77 -13.42
N ILE A 103 -14.93 -5.63 -12.49
CA ILE A 103 -14.06 -6.45 -11.63
C ILE A 103 -13.25 -7.46 -12.46
N ILE A 104 -13.86 -8.10 -13.47
CA ILE A 104 -13.16 -9.00 -14.39
C ILE A 104 -12.06 -8.25 -15.13
N LYS A 105 -12.34 -7.07 -15.68
CA LYS A 105 -11.32 -6.23 -16.35
C LYS A 105 -10.19 -5.82 -15.40
N ALA A 106 -10.52 -5.49 -14.16
CA ALA A 106 -9.52 -5.18 -13.13
C ALA A 106 -8.64 -6.40 -12.82
N GLY A 107 -9.25 -7.57 -12.67
CA GLY A 107 -8.55 -8.83 -12.47
C GLY A 107 -7.64 -9.19 -13.63
N ASP A 108 -8.11 -9.07 -14.87
CA ASP A 108 -7.30 -9.29 -16.08
C ASP A 108 -6.07 -8.37 -16.11
N ALA A 109 -6.23 -7.10 -15.71
CA ALA A 109 -5.12 -6.16 -15.64
C ALA A 109 -4.07 -6.56 -14.59
N ILE A 110 -4.52 -7.02 -13.42
CA ILE A 110 -3.65 -7.51 -12.34
C ILE A 110 -2.94 -8.81 -12.75
N ILE A 111 -3.66 -9.74 -13.38
CA ILE A 111 -3.08 -10.99 -13.90
C ILE A 111 -2.01 -10.67 -14.96
N ALA A 112 -2.21 -9.64 -15.77
CA ALA A 112 -1.23 -9.15 -16.74
C ALA A 112 -0.03 -8.41 -16.13
N GLY A 113 0.12 -8.40 -14.79
CA GLY A 113 1.26 -7.80 -14.10
C GLY A 113 1.11 -6.31 -13.77
N LYS A 114 -0.06 -5.70 -14.01
CA LYS A 114 -0.28 -4.29 -13.65
C LYS A 114 -0.65 -4.16 -12.19
N TYR A 115 -0.32 -3.02 -11.59
CA TYR A 115 -0.70 -2.64 -10.22
C TYR A 115 -0.11 -3.52 -9.11
N HIS A 116 0.88 -4.38 -9.39
CA HIS A 116 1.50 -5.23 -8.36
C HIS A 116 2.21 -4.42 -7.28
N ASP A 117 2.67 -3.21 -7.60
CA ASP A 117 3.20 -2.21 -6.68
C ASP A 117 2.16 -1.65 -5.68
N GLN A 118 0.87 -1.94 -5.91
CA GLN A 118 -0.24 -1.53 -5.05
C GLN A 118 -0.58 -2.58 -3.97
N PHE A 119 0.31 -3.55 -3.75
CA PHE A 119 0.19 -4.60 -2.74
C PHE A 119 1.28 -4.50 -1.64
N PRO A 120 1.30 -3.40 -0.87
CA PRO A 120 2.40 -3.09 0.06
C PRO A 120 2.35 -3.83 1.40
N VAL A 121 1.36 -4.72 1.62
CA VAL A 121 1.20 -5.42 2.91
C VAL A 121 2.35 -6.39 3.15
N ASP A 122 2.85 -6.46 4.39
CA ASP A 122 3.84 -7.46 4.79
C ASP A 122 3.21 -8.87 4.77
N PRO A 123 3.84 -9.88 4.15
CA PRO A 123 3.35 -11.26 4.16
C PRO A 123 3.11 -11.80 5.57
N TYR A 124 3.88 -11.36 6.57
CA TYR A 124 3.74 -11.75 7.96
C TYR A 124 2.76 -10.85 8.71
N GLN A 125 1.52 -10.81 8.23
CA GLN A 125 0.43 -10.09 8.90
C GLN A 125 -0.26 -10.94 9.98
N GLY A 126 -0.85 -10.25 10.96
CA GLY A 126 -1.88 -10.84 11.82
C GLY A 126 -3.23 -10.97 11.10
N GLY A 127 -4.19 -11.67 11.69
CA GLY A 127 -5.57 -11.72 11.17
C GLY A 127 -5.81 -12.70 10.02
N ALA A 128 -4.99 -13.75 9.92
CA ALA A 128 -5.21 -14.91 9.02
C ALA A 128 -5.43 -14.55 7.54
N GLY A 129 -4.74 -13.50 7.05
CA GLY A 129 -4.82 -13.08 5.65
C GLY A 129 -5.92 -12.05 5.35
N THR A 130 -6.62 -11.54 6.37
CA THR A 130 -7.66 -10.51 6.21
C THR A 130 -7.10 -9.25 5.53
N SER A 131 -5.88 -8.82 5.87
CA SER A 131 -5.28 -7.63 5.25
C SER A 131 -4.92 -7.88 3.79
N THR A 132 -4.45 -9.08 3.42
CA THR A 132 -4.24 -9.43 2.00
C THR A 132 -5.55 -9.43 1.22
N ASN A 133 -6.59 -10.00 1.82
CA ASN A 133 -7.91 -10.05 1.21
C ASN A 133 -8.45 -8.63 0.97
N MET A 134 -8.32 -7.74 1.96
CA MET A 134 -8.78 -6.37 1.83
C MET A 134 -7.91 -5.52 0.91
N ASN A 135 -6.60 -5.72 0.90
CA ASN A 135 -5.73 -5.08 -0.09
C ASN A 135 -6.11 -5.47 -1.51
N THR A 136 -6.39 -6.76 -1.75
CA THR A 136 -6.89 -7.21 -3.06
C THR A 136 -8.22 -6.55 -3.40
N ASN A 137 -9.18 -6.55 -2.47
CA ASN A 137 -10.49 -5.95 -2.68
C ASN A 137 -10.40 -4.45 -3.01
N GLU A 138 -9.66 -3.67 -2.22
CA GLU A 138 -9.50 -2.23 -2.40
C GLU A 138 -8.82 -1.92 -3.74
N VAL A 139 -7.74 -2.64 -4.09
CA VAL A 139 -7.04 -2.45 -5.37
C VAL A 139 -7.95 -2.81 -6.53
N MET A 140 -8.64 -3.95 -6.50
CA MET A 140 -9.53 -4.36 -7.58
C MET A 140 -10.70 -3.40 -7.76
N ALA A 141 -11.32 -2.93 -6.67
CA ALA A 141 -12.40 -1.95 -6.72
C ALA A 141 -11.92 -0.65 -7.37
N ASN A 142 -10.78 -0.11 -6.93
CA ASN A 142 -10.23 1.13 -7.47
C ASN A 142 -9.76 1.00 -8.93
N VAL A 143 -9.16 -0.12 -9.33
CA VAL A 143 -8.83 -0.38 -10.73
C VAL A 143 -10.10 -0.45 -11.57
N ALA A 144 -11.14 -1.14 -11.08
CA ALA A 144 -12.43 -1.23 -11.76
C ALA A 144 -13.05 0.16 -11.94
N LEU A 145 -13.07 1.00 -10.90
CA LEU A 145 -13.55 2.38 -10.94
C LEU A 145 -12.82 3.21 -12.01
N VAL A 146 -11.48 3.20 -12.00
CA VAL A 146 -10.70 3.99 -12.97
C VAL A 146 -10.94 3.51 -14.41
N LEU A 147 -11.02 2.19 -14.63
CA LEU A 147 -11.28 1.63 -15.96
C LEU A 147 -12.70 1.92 -16.48
N THR A 148 -13.65 2.24 -15.60
CA THR A 148 -15.03 2.62 -15.95
C THR A 148 -15.26 4.14 -15.90
N GLY A 149 -14.22 4.94 -15.68
CA GLY A 149 -14.28 6.41 -15.75
C GLY A 149 -14.61 7.11 -14.42
N HIS A 150 -14.56 6.37 -13.31
CA HIS A 150 -14.76 6.88 -11.96
C HIS A 150 -13.43 7.26 -11.29
N LYS A 151 -13.53 7.94 -10.15
CA LYS A 151 -12.37 8.36 -9.35
C LYS A 151 -11.98 7.26 -8.37
N LEU A 152 -10.72 7.27 -7.93
CA LEU A 152 -10.26 6.46 -6.81
C LEU A 152 -11.06 6.81 -5.55
N GLY A 153 -11.53 5.78 -4.84
CA GLY A 153 -12.34 5.91 -3.63
C GLY A 153 -13.83 6.20 -3.86
N ASP A 154 -14.33 6.16 -5.10
CA ASP A 154 -15.76 6.29 -5.43
C ASP A 154 -16.53 4.99 -5.08
N TYR A 155 -16.46 4.58 -3.82
CA TYR A 155 -16.95 3.28 -3.33
C TYR A 155 -18.47 3.17 -3.31
N ASP A 156 -19.21 4.27 -3.54
CA ASP A 156 -20.66 4.23 -3.80
C ASP A 156 -20.99 3.51 -5.12
N VAL A 157 -20.01 3.38 -6.04
CA VAL A 157 -20.18 2.73 -7.35
C VAL A 157 -19.67 1.29 -7.34
N ILE A 158 -18.50 1.05 -6.76
CA ILE A 158 -17.92 -0.30 -6.58
C ILE A 158 -17.33 -0.37 -5.18
N GLU A 159 -18.01 -1.08 -4.27
CA GLU A 159 -17.52 -1.24 -2.91
C GLU A 159 -16.51 -2.40 -2.77
N PRO A 160 -15.52 -2.29 -1.88
CA PRO A 160 -14.53 -3.34 -1.67
C PRO A 160 -15.02 -4.50 -0.78
N HIS A 161 -16.26 -4.51 -0.27
CA HIS A 161 -16.73 -5.54 0.68
C HIS A 161 -17.77 -6.54 0.12
N GLY A 162 -18.44 -6.24 -1.00
CA GLY A 162 -19.53 -7.08 -1.52
C GLY A 162 -19.92 -6.74 -2.94
#